data_AF-A0A9Q0MHR9-F1
#
_entry.id   AF-A0A9Q0MHR9-F1
#
_cell.length_a   1.000
_cell.length_b   1.000
_cell.length_c   1.000
_cell.angle_alpha   90.00
_cell.angle_beta   90.00
_cell.angle_gamma   90.00
#
_symmetry.space_group_name_H-M   'P 1'
#
loop_
_entity.id
_entity.type
_entity.pdbx_description
1 polymer ?
#
loop_
_entity_poly.entity_id
_entity_poly.type
_entity_poly.pdbx_seq_one_letter_code
_entity_poly.pdbx_strand_id
1 'polypeptide(L)'
;NQLILRRYGHCFDDLFFHGVTGDDTNGRCGIFYTKRLLDHFSSVKDEIKAFADATFKYQPSYFHQLFIVHFEIGNYTFPAFYVFMERKTAAAYQSVFELISNLGFNIIELMADFEISIKQAFLAVYPT
;
A
#
# COMPACT_ATOMS: atom_id res chain seq x y z
N ASN A 1 -20.44 -3.30 -3.42
CA ASN A 1 -19.90 -4.56 -3.96
C ASN A 1 -19.64 -5.53 -2.79
N GLN A 2 -20.49 -6.56 -2.60
CA GLN A 2 -20.47 -7.41 -1.39
C GLN A 2 -19.15 -8.20 -1.19
N LEU A 3 -18.34 -8.36 -2.23
CA LEU A 3 -17.04 -9.03 -2.15
C LEU A 3 -15.97 -8.19 -1.42
N ILE A 4 -16.06 -6.86 -1.47
CA ILE A 4 -15.15 -5.95 -0.76
C ILE A 4 -15.44 -5.98 0.75
N LEU A 5 -16.69 -6.14 1.15
CA LEU A 5 -17.07 -6.19 2.58
C LEU A 5 -16.48 -7.42 3.29
N ARG A 6 -16.27 -8.54 2.58
CA ARG A 6 -15.61 -9.74 3.14
C ARG A 6 -14.11 -9.59 3.38
N ARG A 7 -13.52 -8.49 2.91
CA ARG A 7 -12.11 -8.15 3.12
C ARG A 7 -11.90 -7.26 4.34
N TYR A 8 -12.96 -6.91 5.05
CA TYR A 8 -12.86 -6.21 6.32
C TYR A 8 -13.09 -7.19 7.47
N GLY A 9 -12.15 -7.21 8.41
CA GLY A 9 -12.26 -7.90 9.69
C GLY A 9 -12.22 -6.91 10.85
N HIS A 10 -12.41 -7.44 12.06
CA HIS A 10 -12.25 -6.67 13.29
C HIS A 10 -10.96 -7.09 14.00
N CYS A 11 -10.13 -6.10 14.34
CA CYS A 11 -8.97 -6.28 15.19
C CYS A 11 -9.20 -5.38 16.40
N PHE A 12 -9.52 -6.00 17.54
CA PHE A 12 -10.11 -5.30 18.69
C PHE A 12 -11.35 -4.50 18.23
N ASP A 13 -11.39 -3.19 18.54
CA ASP A 13 -12.50 -2.30 18.21
C ASP A 13 -12.36 -1.63 16.84
N ASP A 14 -11.25 -1.87 16.11
CA ASP A 14 -11.00 -1.25 14.82
C ASP A 14 -11.33 -2.18 13.65
N LEU A 15 -11.96 -1.61 12.62
CA LEU A 15 -12.17 -2.29 11.35
C LEU A 15 -10.87 -2.23 10.53
N PHE A 16 -10.32 -3.40 10.22
CA PHE A 16 -9.13 -3.54 9.40
C PHE A 16 -9.49 -4.19 8.06
N PHE A 17 -8.91 -3.69 6.98
CA PHE A 17 -8.93 -4.36 5.70
C PHE A 17 -7.79 -5.36 5.63
N HIS A 18 -8.06 -6.52 5.04
CA HIS A 18 -7.07 -7.47 4.58
C HIS A 18 -7.45 -7.97 3.19
N GLY A 19 -6.49 -7.95 2.27
CA GLY A 19 -6.73 -8.36 0.90
C GLY A 19 -5.49 -8.89 0.22
N VAL A 20 -5.68 -9.35 -1.01
CA VAL A 20 -4.59 -9.73 -1.89
C VAL A 20 -4.74 -8.95 -3.20
N THR A 21 -3.62 -8.45 -3.71
CA THR A 21 -3.46 -7.88 -5.05
C THR A 21 -2.29 -8.59 -5.76
N GLY A 22 -2.07 -8.28 -7.03
CA GLY A 22 -1.07 -8.95 -7.88
C GLY A 22 -1.54 -10.31 -8.42
N ASP A 23 -0.61 -11.05 -9.01
CA ASP A 23 -0.87 -12.31 -9.72
C ASP A 23 0.26 -13.33 -9.51
N ASP A 24 0.04 -14.57 -9.95
CA ASP A 24 0.98 -15.69 -9.72
C ASP A 24 2.29 -15.57 -10.51
N THR A 25 2.27 -14.79 -11.60
CA THR A 25 3.42 -14.57 -12.47
C THR A 25 4.35 -13.52 -11.86
N ASN A 26 3.77 -12.40 -11.44
CA ASN A 26 4.48 -11.21 -10.98
C ASN A 26 4.67 -11.16 -9.46
N GLY A 27 3.95 -12.00 -8.72
CA GLY A 27 3.98 -12.10 -7.26
C GLY A 27 2.70 -11.52 -6.64
N ARG A 28 2.09 -12.28 -5.75
CA ARG A 28 0.94 -11.81 -4.96
C ARG A 28 1.42 -10.91 -3.81
N CYS A 29 0.56 -9.96 -3.46
CA CYS A 29 0.81 -9.00 -2.40
C CYS A 29 -0.35 -9.03 -1.40
N GLY A 30 -0.07 -9.50 -0.18
CA GLY A 30 -1.03 -9.44 0.93
C GLY A 30 -0.99 -8.05 1.57
N ILE A 31 -2.11 -7.34 1.57
CA ILE A 31 -2.19 -5.94 2.03
C ILE A 31 -3.12 -5.77 3.23
N PHE A 32 -2.72 -4.90 4.15
CA PHE A 32 -3.45 -4.57 5.37
C PHE A 32 -3.47 -3.05 5.59
N TYR A 33 -4.62 -2.52 5.99
CA TYR A 33 -4.76 -1.13 6.45
C TYR A 33 -5.96 -1.01 7.39
N THR A 34 -5.98 0.02 8.24
CA THR A 34 -7.14 0.27 9.12
C THR A 34 -8.08 1.26 8.46
N LYS A 35 -9.39 1.04 8.55
CA LYS A 35 -10.38 1.99 8.04
C LYS A 35 -10.27 3.34 8.76
N ARG A 36 -10.02 3.31 10.08
CA ARG A 36 -9.84 4.51 10.90
C ARG A 36 -8.76 5.43 10.32
N LEU A 37 -7.65 4.86 9.86
CA LEU A 37 -6.58 5.65 9.27
C LEU A 37 -7.00 6.28 7.94
N LEU A 38 -7.71 5.54 7.08
CA LEU A 38 -8.25 6.11 5.84
C LEU A 38 -9.23 7.26 6.11
N ASP A 39 -10.03 7.14 7.17
CA ASP A 39 -10.95 8.21 7.59
C ASP A 39 -10.18 9.45 8.08
N HIS A 40 -8.98 9.30 8.67
CA HIS A 40 -8.14 10.45 9.04
C HIS A 40 -7.56 11.18 7.83
N PHE A 41 -7.29 10.46 6.74
CA PHE A 41 -6.79 11.04 5.50
C PHE A 41 -7.90 11.51 4.55
N SER A 42 -9.18 11.45 4.96
CA SER A 42 -10.29 11.77 4.06
C SER A 42 -10.30 13.21 3.57
N SER A 43 -9.73 14.15 4.33
CA SER A 43 -9.67 15.58 3.98
C SER A 43 -8.50 15.96 3.09
N VAL A 44 -7.54 15.06 2.86
CA VAL A 44 -6.29 15.33 2.13
C VAL A 44 -6.04 14.33 1.00
N LYS A 45 -7.08 13.62 0.56
CA LYS A 45 -6.96 12.52 -0.41
C LYS A 45 -6.36 12.92 -1.75
N ASP A 46 -6.51 14.19 -2.15
CA ASP A 46 -6.10 14.68 -3.47
C ASP A 46 -4.61 15.06 -3.55
N GLU A 47 -3.93 15.22 -2.42
CA GLU A 47 -2.53 15.69 -2.36
C GLU A 47 -1.75 14.96 -1.26
N ILE A 48 -1.55 13.65 -1.45
CA ILE A 48 -0.80 12.83 -0.48
C ILE A 48 0.68 12.84 -0.82
N LYS A 49 1.50 13.19 0.16
CA LYS A 49 2.93 12.86 0.17
C LYS A 49 3.12 11.52 0.86
N ALA A 50 3.89 10.63 0.23
CA ALA A 50 4.11 9.29 0.73
C ALA A 50 5.59 8.97 0.90
N PHE A 51 5.86 8.10 1.86
CA PHE A 51 7.16 7.46 2.06
C PHE A 51 6.99 5.96 1.96
N ALA A 52 7.90 5.26 1.31
CA ALA A 52 7.85 3.81 1.28
C ALA A 52 9.17 3.18 1.73
N ASP A 53 9.06 2.19 2.62
CA ASP A 53 10.18 1.45 3.17
C ASP A 53 9.93 -0.06 3.04
N ALA A 54 10.99 -0.83 2.80
CA ALA A 54 10.92 -2.28 2.68
C ALA A 54 11.85 -2.96 3.68
N THR A 55 11.29 -3.79 4.55
CA THR A 55 12.07 -4.56 5.54
C THR A 55 12.05 -6.06 5.25
N PHE A 56 13.23 -6.68 5.36
CA PHE A 56 13.50 -8.11 5.07
C PHE A 56 13.72 -8.95 6.32
N LYS A 57 13.54 -8.40 7.53
CA LYS A 57 13.83 -9.09 8.79
C LYS A 57 12.60 -9.73 9.44
N TYR A 58 11.40 -9.30 9.06
CA TYR A 58 10.15 -9.60 9.79
C TYR A 58 9.04 -10.16 8.89
N GLN A 59 9.39 -10.82 7.79
CA GLN A 59 8.45 -11.41 6.85
C GLN A 59 8.30 -12.93 7.06
N PRO A 60 7.08 -13.48 6.97
CA PRO A 60 6.88 -14.93 6.90
C PRO A 60 7.67 -15.53 5.73
N SER A 61 8.13 -16.78 5.85
CA SER A 61 9.03 -17.43 4.87
C SER A 61 8.53 -17.47 3.42
N TYR A 62 7.24 -17.25 3.21
CA TYR A 62 6.60 -17.24 1.90
C TYR A 62 6.69 -15.88 1.18
N PHE A 63 6.99 -14.80 1.92
CA PHE A 63 7.11 -13.46 1.36
C PHE A 63 8.58 -13.04 1.27
N HIS A 64 8.91 -12.24 0.26
CA HIS A 64 10.26 -11.72 0.08
C HIS A 64 10.53 -10.52 0.98
N GLN A 65 9.54 -9.66 1.19
CA GLN A 65 9.65 -8.45 2.00
C GLN A 65 8.31 -8.02 2.61
N LEU A 66 8.39 -7.22 3.66
CA LEU A 66 7.30 -6.34 4.10
C LEU A 66 7.56 -4.93 3.57
N PHE A 67 6.71 -4.48 2.65
CA PHE A 67 6.69 -3.14 2.09
C PHE A 67 5.64 -2.29 2.82
N ILE A 68 6.04 -1.14 3.35
CA ILE A 68 5.17 -0.26 4.14
C ILE A 68 5.08 1.08 3.44
N VAL A 69 3.87 1.48 3.05
CA VAL A 69 3.59 2.82 2.53
C VAL A 69 3.09 3.68 3.67
N HIS A 70 3.79 4.77 3.92
CA HIS A 70 3.45 5.77 4.90
C HIS A 70 2.90 7.01 4.22
N PHE A 71 1.91 7.64 4.84
CA PHE A 71 1.37 8.92 4.41
C PHE A 71 1.81 10.03 5.36
N GLU A 72 2.10 11.20 4.79
CA GLU A 72 2.39 12.41 5.53
C GLU A 72 1.15 13.28 5.70
N ILE A 73 0.90 13.75 6.93
CA ILE A 73 -0.06 14.82 7.20
C ILE A 73 0.45 15.71 8.33
N GLY A 74 0.52 17.02 8.08
CA GLY A 74 0.94 17.99 9.08
C GLY A 74 2.32 17.70 9.69
N ASN A 75 3.29 17.26 8.87
CA ASN A 75 4.64 16.82 9.25
C ASN A 75 4.72 15.53 10.09
N TYR A 76 3.63 14.80 10.22
CA TYR A 76 3.62 13.48 10.83
C TYR A 76 3.50 12.40 9.75
N THR A 77 4.29 11.34 9.92
CA THR A 77 4.31 10.18 9.02
C THR A 77 3.61 9.01 9.67
N PHE A 78 2.57 8.47 9.03
CA PHE A 78 1.80 7.35 9.53
C PHE A 78 1.89 6.15 8.59
N PRO A 79 2.17 4.93 9.09
CA PRO A 79 2.14 3.74 8.26
C PRO A 79 0.71 3.46 7.80
N ALA A 80 0.44 3.72 6.53
CA ALA A 80 -0.90 3.66 5.94
C ALA A 80 -1.27 2.28 5.41
N PHE A 81 -0.30 1.62 4.77
CA PHE A 81 -0.48 0.31 4.16
C PHE A 81 0.69 -0.59 4.51
N TYR A 82 0.38 -1.80 4.98
CA TYR A 82 1.36 -2.86 5.20
C TYR A 82 1.18 -3.92 4.13
N VAL A 83 2.24 -4.24 3.41
CA VAL A 83 2.17 -5.11 2.23
C VAL A 83 3.22 -6.21 2.32
N PHE A 84 2.79 -7.44 2.52
CA PHE A 84 3.65 -8.60 2.33
C PHE A 84 3.74 -8.94 0.84
N MET A 85 4.93 -8.83 0.26
CA MET A 85 5.14 -9.04 -1.17
C MET A 85 5.90 -10.33 -1.44
N GLU A 86 5.37 -11.20 -2.30
CA GLU A 86 6.06 -12.42 -2.76
C GLU A 86 7.28 -12.09 -3.65
N ARG A 87 7.21 -11.00 -4.42
CA ARG A 87 8.26 -10.58 -5.35
C ARG A 87 8.38 -9.06 -5.41
N LYS A 88 9.55 -8.58 -5.87
CA LYS A 88 9.87 -7.15 -6.03
C LYS A 88 9.74 -6.66 -7.49
N THR A 89 8.71 -7.14 -8.19
CA THR A 89 8.51 -6.78 -9.60
C THR A 89 7.79 -5.44 -9.72
N ALA A 90 8.03 -4.69 -10.79
CA ALA A 90 7.29 -3.45 -11.06
C ALA A 90 5.77 -3.70 -11.09
N ALA A 91 5.33 -4.81 -11.67
CA ALA A 91 3.91 -5.19 -11.69
C ALA A 91 3.33 -5.45 -10.29
N ALA A 92 4.09 -6.09 -9.38
CA ALA A 92 3.66 -6.30 -8.00
C ALA A 92 3.48 -4.95 -7.28
N TYR A 93 4.46 -4.04 -7.37
CA TYR A 93 4.35 -2.69 -6.80
C TYR A 93 3.20 -1.89 -7.44
N GLN A 94 3.02 -2.00 -8.75
CA GLN A 94 1.95 -1.30 -9.48
C GLN A 94 0.58 -1.74 -8.95
N SER A 95 0.37 -3.04 -8.77
CA SER A 95 -0.89 -3.57 -8.22
C SER A 95 -1.22 -3.07 -6.80
N VAL A 96 -0.19 -2.69 -6.02
CA VAL A 96 -0.34 -2.05 -4.71
C VAL A 96 -0.76 -0.60 -4.88
N PHE A 97 -0.06 0.17 -5.72
CA PHE A 97 -0.39 1.57 -5.99
C PHE A 97 -1.77 1.73 -6.64
N GLU A 98 -2.16 0.85 -7.56
CA GLU A 98 -3.50 0.83 -8.16
C GLU A 98 -4.58 0.61 -7.10
N LEU A 99 -4.34 -0.28 -6.13
CA LEU A 99 -5.27 -0.47 -5.02
C LEU A 99 -5.41 0.81 -4.19
N ILE A 100 -4.30 1.48 -3.87
CA ILE A 100 -4.31 2.73 -3.11
C ILE A 100 -5.04 3.84 -3.89
N SER A 101 -4.79 3.96 -5.20
CA SER A 101 -5.48 4.88 -6.10
C SER A 101 -6.99 4.60 -6.16
N ASN A 102 -7.40 3.33 -6.23
CA ASN A 102 -8.80 2.91 -6.21
C ASN A 102 -9.52 3.21 -4.89
N LEU A 103 -8.80 3.45 -3.79
CA LEU A 103 -9.36 3.96 -2.52
C LEU A 103 -9.58 5.49 -2.55
N GLY A 104 -9.22 6.14 -3.65
CA GLY A 104 -9.35 7.56 -3.92
C GLY A 104 -8.16 8.39 -3.44
N PHE A 105 -7.00 7.78 -3.15
CA PHE A 105 -5.81 8.52 -2.75
C PHE A 105 -4.94 8.85 -3.95
N ASN A 106 -4.74 10.15 -4.18
CA ASN A 106 -3.82 10.69 -5.16
C ASN A 106 -2.48 11.00 -4.47
N ILE A 107 -1.47 10.16 -4.75
CA ILE A 107 -0.12 10.36 -4.21
C ILE A 107 0.66 11.23 -5.20
N ILE A 108 0.99 12.45 -4.79
CA ILE A 108 1.68 13.44 -5.64
C ILE A 108 3.20 13.36 -5.53
N GLU A 109 3.70 12.80 -4.43
CA GLU A 109 5.13 12.68 -4.14
C GLU A 109 5.39 11.38 -3.40
N LEU A 110 6.39 10.61 -3.85
CA LEU A 110 6.84 9.39 -3.19
C LEU A 110 8.35 9.46 -2.95
N MET A 111 8.75 9.36 -1.68
CA MET A 111 10.13 9.11 -1.30
C MET A 111 10.29 7.64 -0.91
N ALA A 112 11.17 6.93 -1.60
CA ALA A 112 11.44 5.51 -1.38
C ALA A 112 12.90 5.20 -1.67
N ASP A 113 13.35 3.99 -1.33
CA ASP A 113 14.66 3.48 -1.75
C ASP A 113 14.80 3.50 -3.28
N PHE A 114 16.05 3.64 -3.76
CA PHE A 114 16.37 3.75 -5.18
C PHE A 114 16.21 2.39 -5.90
N GLU A 115 14.97 1.94 -6.03
CA GLU A 115 14.60 0.74 -6.75
C GLU A 115 13.80 1.10 -8.01
N ILE A 116 14.31 0.66 -9.17
CA ILE A 116 13.72 0.98 -10.48
C ILE A 116 12.27 0.48 -10.59
N SER A 117 11.98 -0.69 -10.02
CA SER A 117 10.65 -1.30 -10.02
C SER A 117 9.60 -0.42 -9.32
N ILE A 118 9.94 0.15 -8.16
CA ILE A 118 9.07 1.06 -7.39
C ILE A 118 8.81 2.33 -8.21
N LYS A 119 9.87 2.92 -8.78
CA LYS A 119 9.75 4.13 -9.60
C LYS A 119 8.86 3.90 -10.82
N GLN A 120 9.06 2.80 -11.56
CA GLN A 120 8.25 2.47 -12.73
C GLN A 120 6.79 2.24 -12.36
N ALA A 121 6.55 1.47 -11.28
CA ALA A 121 5.22 1.21 -10.78
C ALA A 121 4.48 2.48 -10.36
N PHE A 122 5.16 3.37 -9.65
CA PHE A 122 4.59 4.62 -9.19
C PHE A 122 4.16 5.51 -10.37
N LEU A 123 5.06 5.71 -11.34
CA LEU A 123 4.77 6.53 -12.53
C LEU A 123 3.70 5.93 -13.45
N ALA A 124 3.49 4.62 -13.40
CA ALA A 124 2.42 3.96 -14.15
C ALA A 124 1.02 4.27 -13.58
N VAL A 125 0.92 4.54 -12.26
CA VAL A 125 -0.35 4.79 -11.56
C VAL A 125 -0.61 6.27 -11.33
N TYR A 126 0.44 7.02 -11.01
CA TYR A 126 0.39 8.45 -10.68
C TYR A 126 1.24 9.24 -11.69
N PRO A 127 0.75 9.44 -12.93
CA PRO A 127 1.43 10.25 -13.92
C PRO A 127 1.41 11.73 -13.50
N THR A 128 2.56 12.39 -13.62
CA THR A 128 2.72 13.85 -13.48
C THR A 128 1.99 14.62 -14.55
#